data_AF-A0A932N9H9-F1
#
_entry.id   AF-A0A932N9H9-F1
#
_cell.length_a   1.000
_cell.length_b   1.000
_cell.length_c   1.000
_cell.angle_alpha   90.00
_cell.angle_beta   90.00
_cell.angle_gamma   90.00
#
_symmetry.space_group_name_H-M   'P 1'
#
loop_
_entity.id
_entity.type
_entity.pdbx_description
1 polymer ?
#
loop_
_entity_poly.entity_id
_entity_poly.type
_entity_poly.pdbx_seq_one_letter_code
_entity_poly.pdbx_strand_id
1 'polypeptide(L)'
;MSNVLHKLWQRLRPRLAHHWQAQLAFLAVGATNSMVLMRLPFWIDMIESNSWATITMTTLWQLFIGLLTGAVMLLIFHTFVEDGATIVNQPRRFLLVLAPASLAGSTISVVGPDMMWPGHVPFQVRPIDLLASWMEIMLWGGILIWLYCLYLQKQRDQLQFTTLLGKRAILARQLANSELLAARAQIDPQLLTRILRIVHSHHSHAPEAANALLDQLIAYLRMAMNRKRENDPSRSLQHTMDEAMQTMLASLHQLESQTP
;
A
#
# COMPACT_ATOMS: atom_id res chain seq x y z
N MET A 1 13.46 -0.84 36.55
CA MET A 1 13.45 0.03 35.35
C MET A 1 14.09 -0.60 34.11
N SER A 2 15.16 -1.40 34.22
CA SER A 2 15.87 -1.99 33.06
C SER A 2 15.00 -2.83 32.10
N ASN A 3 14.09 -3.65 32.63
CA ASN A 3 13.23 -4.52 31.80
C ASN A 3 12.23 -3.76 30.90
N VAL A 4 11.76 -2.59 31.33
CA VAL A 4 10.80 -1.78 30.55
C VAL A 4 11.50 -1.12 29.37
N LEU A 5 12.69 -0.55 29.60
CA LEU A 5 13.54 0.03 28.56
C LEU A 5 13.95 -1.01 27.52
N HIS A 6 14.29 -2.23 27.96
CA HIS A 6 14.66 -3.30 27.02
C HIS A 6 13.49 -3.73 26.12
N LYS A 7 12.28 -3.89 26.68
CA LYS A 7 11.08 -4.21 25.89
C LYS A 7 10.70 -3.08 24.93
N LEU A 8 10.80 -1.83 25.36
CA LEU A 8 10.59 -0.66 24.48
C LEU A 8 11.60 -0.65 23.34
N TRP A 9 12.87 -0.87 23.63
CA TRP A 9 13.93 -0.91 22.63
C TRP A 9 13.72 -2.01 21.58
N GLN A 10 13.36 -3.23 22.02
CA GLN A 10 13.07 -4.34 21.11
C GLN A 10 11.87 -4.05 20.18
N ARG A 11 10.86 -3.34 20.67
CA ARG A 11 9.70 -2.91 19.85
C ARG A 11 10.05 -1.78 18.87
N LEU A 12 10.89 -0.84 19.29
CA LEU A 12 11.26 0.35 18.52
C LEU A 12 12.25 0.01 17.38
N ARG A 13 13.22 -0.87 17.65
CA ARG A 13 14.32 -1.18 16.73
C ARG A 13 13.88 -1.54 15.30
N PRO A 14 12.97 -2.50 15.06
CA PRO A 14 12.60 -2.86 13.70
C PRO A 14 11.84 -1.75 12.97
N ARG A 15 11.03 -0.96 13.69
CA ARG A 15 10.27 0.15 13.12
C ARG A 15 11.18 1.31 12.71
N LEU A 16 12.17 1.64 13.55
CA LEU A 16 13.20 2.61 13.18
C LEU A 16 14.00 2.11 11.97
N ALA A 17 14.45 0.85 11.97
CA ALA A 17 15.27 0.32 10.89
C ALA A 17 14.57 0.33 9.52
N HIS A 18 13.25 0.22 9.46
CA HIS A 18 12.53 0.20 8.19
C HIS A 18 12.28 1.61 7.60
N HIS A 19 12.23 2.65 8.43
CA HIS A 19 11.84 4.00 8.01
C HIS A 19 12.83 5.12 8.37
N TRP A 20 14.03 4.78 8.87
CA TRP A 20 14.99 5.78 9.34
C TRP A 20 15.40 6.81 8.28
N GLN A 21 15.53 6.40 7.01
CA GLN A 21 15.89 7.32 5.93
C GLN A 21 14.81 8.38 5.69
N ALA A 22 13.54 7.96 5.64
CA ALA A 22 12.41 8.89 5.49
C ALA A 22 12.32 9.83 6.70
N GLN A 23 12.52 9.31 7.92
CA GLN A 23 12.52 10.11 9.14
C GLN A 23 13.64 11.16 9.14
N LEU A 24 14.86 10.78 8.78
CA LEU A 24 15.97 11.72 8.66
C LEU A 24 15.73 12.77 7.57
N ALA A 25 15.17 12.38 6.42
CA ALA A 25 14.81 13.31 5.36
C ALA A 25 13.75 14.32 5.85
N PHE A 26 12.71 13.87 6.55
CA PHE A 26 11.69 14.74 7.13
C PHE A 26 12.26 15.69 8.19
N LEU A 27 13.15 15.20 9.06
CA LEU A 27 13.82 16.03 10.06
C LEU A 27 14.72 17.08 9.41
N ALA A 28 15.51 16.69 8.42
CA ALA A 28 16.38 17.60 7.69
C ALA A 28 15.58 18.68 6.97
N VAL A 29 14.56 18.28 6.19
CA VAL A 29 13.66 19.22 5.50
C VAL A 29 12.97 20.15 6.49
N GLY A 30 12.49 19.62 7.62
CA GLY A 30 11.84 20.41 8.66
C GLY A 30 12.77 21.46 9.26
N ALA A 31 13.97 21.06 9.67
CA ALA A 31 14.96 21.94 10.27
C ALA A 31 15.48 23.00 9.28
N THR A 32 15.71 22.63 8.01
CA THR A 32 16.12 23.57 6.97
C THR A 32 14.99 24.55 6.64
N ASN A 33 13.75 24.08 6.54
CA ASN A 33 12.63 24.93 6.16
C ASN A 33 12.28 25.95 7.26
N SER A 34 12.28 25.55 8.54
CA SER A 34 12.06 26.48 9.65
C SER A 34 13.17 27.54 9.71
N MET A 35 14.42 27.13 9.52
CA MET A 35 15.57 28.03 9.51
C MET A 35 15.47 29.05 8.36
N VAL A 36 15.25 28.59 7.13
CA VAL A 36 15.31 29.45 5.94
C VAL A 36 14.12 30.40 5.90
N LEU A 37 12.89 29.92 6.14
CA LEU A 37 11.70 30.75 5.94
C LEU A 37 11.52 31.80 7.04
N MET A 38 11.75 31.44 8.31
CA MET A 38 11.39 32.33 9.42
C MET A 38 12.50 33.29 9.82
N ARG A 39 13.76 32.92 9.61
CA ARG A 39 14.87 33.75 10.09
C ARG A 39 15.50 34.62 9.02
N LEU A 40 15.11 34.50 7.77
CA LEU A 40 15.67 35.32 6.68
C LEU A 40 15.68 36.83 6.98
N PRO A 41 14.62 37.44 7.56
CA PRO A 41 14.64 38.86 7.92
C PRO A 41 15.66 39.16 9.03
N PHE A 42 15.68 38.34 10.07
CA PHE A 42 16.58 38.49 11.22
C PHE A 42 18.06 38.31 10.83
N TRP A 43 18.33 37.45 9.84
CA TRP A 43 19.68 37.24 9.34
C TRP A 43 20.28 38.48 8.69
N ILE A 44 19.48 39.29 8.02
CA ILE A 44 19.95 40.52 7.39
C ILE A 44 20.46 41.49 8.47
N ASP A 45 19.65 41.73 9.49
CA ASP A 45 20.03 42.59 10.63
C ASP A 45 21.23 42.02 11.42
N MET A 46 21.33 40.69 11.51
CA MET A 46 22.40 39.99 12.23
C MET A 46 23.73 40.01 11.46
N ILE A 47 23.71 40.00 10.13
CA ILE A 47 24.90 40.16 9.27
C ILE A 47 25.52 41.55 9.42
N GLU A 48 24.70 42.59 9.55
CA GLU A 48 25.19 43.97 9.71
C GLU A 48 25.81 44.22 11.09
N SER A 49 25.30 43.54 12.12
CA SER A 49 25.65 43.80 13.52
C SER A 49 26.65 42.81 14.13
N ASN A 50 26.81 41.60 13.58
CA ASN A 50 27.61 40.53 14.18
C ASN A 50 28.66 39.95 13.22
N SER A 51 29.73 39.40 13.80
CA SER A 51 30.74 38.64 13.07
C SER A 51 30.13 37.40 12.41
N TRP A 52 30.62 37.04 11.22
CA TRP A 52 30.29 35.78 10.52
C TRP A 52 30.46 34.53 11.40
N ALA A 53 31.41 34.56 12.35
CA ALA A 53 31.61 33.46 13.29
C ALA A 53 30.38 33.26 14.22
N THR A 54 29.83 34.35 14.75
CA THR A 54 28.62 34.32 15.58
C THR A 54 27.41 33.80 14.78
N ILE A 55 27.31 34.20 13.51
CA ILE A 55 26.21 33.80 12.63
C ILE A 55 26.25 32.30 12.34
N THR A 56 27.38 31.81 11.83
CA THR A 56 27.56 30.39 11.53
C THR A 56 27.35 29.51 12.77
N MET A 57 27.88 29.92 13.93
CA MET A 57 27.71 29.16 15.17
C MET A 57 26.25 29.13 15.65
N THR A 58 25.57 30.28 15.66
CA THR A 58 24.15 30.37 16.04
C THR A 58 23.28 29.50 15.13
N THR A 59 23.62 29.47 13.84
CA THR A 59 22.94 28.65 12.84
C THR A 59 23.09 27.16 13.11
N LEU A 60 24.33 26.72 13.33
CA LEU A 60 24.63 25.33 13.64
C LEU A 60 23.93 24.88 14.93
N TRP A 61 23.93 25.74 15.94
CA TRP A 61 23.22 25.50 17.19
C TRP A 61 21.72 25.29 16.98
N GLN A 62 21.10 26.11 16.14
CA GLN A 62 19.67 25.98 15.85
C GLN A 62 19.31 24.79 15.01
N LEU A 63 20.13 24.47 14.00
CA LEU A 63 19.98 23.22 13.25
C LEU A 63 20.09 22.02 14.20
N PHE A 64 21.05 22.05 15.13
CA PHE A 64 21.21 21.00 16.13
C PHE A 64 19.98 20.88 17.05
N ILE A 65 19.46 21.98 17.60
CA ILE A 65 18.25 21.96 18.44
C ILE A 65 17.03 21.51 17.65
N GLY A 66 16.87 21.97 16.41
CA GLY A 66 15.76 21.57 15.54
C GLY A 66 15.78 20.07 15.27
N LEU A 67 16.95 19.52 14.94
CA LEU A 67 17.14 18.07 14.78
C LEU A 67 16.89 17.31 16.08
N LEU A 68 17.40 17.80 17.22
CA LEU A 68 17.21 17.19 18.53
C LEU A 68 15.73 17.17 18.93
N THR A 69 15.05 18.31 18.79
CA THR A 69 13.62 18.47 19.13
C THR A 69 12.77 17.58 18.23
N GLY A 70 13.03 17.59 16.92
CA GLY A 70 12.34 16.71 15.99
C GLY A 70 12.59 15.22 16.28
N ALA A 71 13.81 14.84 16.65
CA ALA A 71 14.13 13.47 17.04
C ALA A 71 13.39 13.05 18.33
N VAL A 72 13.34 13.92 19.34
CA VAL A 72 12.57 13.70 20.57
C VAL A 72 11.08 13.59 20.26
N MET A 73 10.53 14.49 19.44
CA MET A 73 9.14 14.42 19.00
C MET A 73 8.83 13.12 18.26
N LEU A 74 9.69 12.69 17.34
CA LEU A 74 9.54 11.42 16.64
C LEU A 74 9.63 10.23 17.58
N LEU A 75 10.51 10.27 18.58
CA LEU A 75 10.64 9.21 19.57
C LEU A 75 9.38 9.11 20.45
N ILE A 76 8.91 10.24 20.98
CA ILE A 76 7.66 10.31 21.74
C ILE A 76 6.49 9.86 20.87
N PHE A 77 6.43 10.32 19.62
CA PHE A 77 5.42 9.87 18.68
C PHE A 77 5.46 8.35 18.50
N HIS A 78 6.64 7.76 18.35
CA HIS A 78 6.78 6.31 18.16
C HIS A 78 6.41 5.49 19.41
N THR A 79 6.54 6.05 20.62
CA THR A 79 6.18 5.36 21.86
C THR A 79 4.69 5.42 22.14
N PHE A 80 4.03 6.53 21.80
CA PHE A 80 2.60 6.72 22.06
C PHE A 80 1.69 6.22 20.95
N VAL A 81 2.23 5.99 19.74
CA VAL A 81 1.45 5.66 18.56
C VAL A 81 1.72 4.23 18.14
N GLU A 82 0.80 3.34 18.50
CA GLU A 82 0.79 1.99 17.93
C GLU A 82 0.22 1.98 16.51
N ASP A 83 -0.72 2.88 16.21
CA ASP A 83 -1.35 3.01 14.91
C ASP A 83 -1.51 4.46 14.46
N GLY A 84 -0.92 4.81 13.31
CA GLY A 84 -1.02 6.14 12.72
C GLY A 84 -2.45 6.55 12.39
N ALA A 85 -3.31 5.58 12.05
CA ALA A 85 -4.73 5.82 11.77
C ALA A 85 -5.49 6.36 13.00
N THR A 86 -5.11 5.94 14.21
CA THR A 86 -5.77 6.36 15.45
C THR A 86 -5.52 7.82 15.75
N ILE A 87 -4.37 8.37 15.36
CA ILE A 87 -4.04 9.78 15.55
C ILE A 87 -4.83 10.67 14.63
N VAL A 88 -4.91 10.30 13.35
CA VAL A 88 -5.66 11.07 12.34
C VAL A 88 -7.12 11.23 12.78
N ASN A 89 -7.67 10.20 13.42
CA ASN A 89 -9.03 10.22 13.97
C ASN A 89 -9.15 10.89 15.35
N GLN A 90 -8.05 11.21 16.04
CA GLN A 90 -8.06 11.75 17.41
C GLN A 90 -7.03 12.89 17.57
N PRO A 91 -7.26 14.07 16.96
CA PRO A 91 -6.33 15.20 17.00
C PRO A 91 -6.04 15.71 18.43
N ARG A 92 -6.93 15.46 19.39
CA ARG A 92 -6.70 15.81 20.80
C ARG A 92 -5.50 15.06 21.40
N ARG A 93 -5.34 13.76 21.09
CA ARG A 93 -4.19 12.97 21.57
C ARG A 93 -2.89 13.45 20.96
N PHE A 94 -2.94 13.83 19.68
CA PHE A 94 -1.81 14.45 18.99
C PHE A 94 -1.35 15.73 19.70
N LEU A 95 -2.28 16.64 19.98
CA LEU A 95 -1.98 17.90 20.65
C LEU A 95 -1.43 17.69 22.08
N LEU A 96 -1.98 16.73 22.83
CA LEU A 96 -1.49 16.39 24.17
C LEU A 96 -0.05 15.88 24.18
N VAL A 97 0.38 15.19 23.13
CA VAL A 97 1.75 14.70 22.98
C VAL A 97 2.68 15.80 22.45
N LEU A 98 2.19 16.61 21.51
CA LEU A 98 2.97 17.67 20.87
C LEU A 98 3.27 18.84 21.81
N ALA A 99 2.31 19.24 22.65
CA ALA A 99 2.43 20.39 23.54
C ALA A 99 3.63 20.30 24.53
N PRO A 100 3.82 19.22 25.31
CA PRO A 100 4.96 19.13 26.22
C PRO A 100 6.29 18.99 25.48
N ALA A 101 6.32 18.30 24.33
CA ALA A 101 7.54 18.13 23.54
C ALA A 101 8.00 19.48 22.92
N SER A 102 7.05 20.25 22.38
CA SER A 102 7.32 21.58 21.83
C SER A 102 7.71 22.58 22.93
N LEU A 103 7.10 22.49 24.11
CA LEU A 103 7.46 23.34 25.24
C LEU A 103 8.90 23.07 25.69
N ALA A 104 9.29 21.80 25.83
CA ALA A 104 10.65 21.41 26.16
C ALA A 104 11.66 21.90 25.10
N GLY A 105 11.35 21.72 23.81
CA GLY A 105 12.18 22.23 22.72
C GLY A 105 12.31 23.76 22.74
N SER A 106 11.22 24.48 23.01
CA SER A 106 11.23 25.95 23.11
C SER A 106 12.12 26.42 24.25
N THR A 107 12.00 25.81 25.44
CA THR A 107 12.85 26.15 26.60
C THR A 107 14.33 25.93 26.30
N ILE A 108 14.70 24.80 25.66
CA ILE A 108 16.09 24.52 25.27
C ILE A 108 16.58 25.53 24.23
N SER A 109 15.73 25.91 23.27
CA SER A 109 16.08 26.87 22.22
C SER A 109 16.38 28.25 22.78
N VAL A 110 15.60 28.70 23.77
CA VAL A 110 15.73 30.03 24.37
C VAL A 110 16.85 30.09 25.42
N VAL A 111 16.97 29.08 26.29
CA VAL A 111 17.95 29.09 27.41
C VAL A 111 19.31 28.53 26.98
N GLY A 112 19.33 27.65 25.97
CA GLY A 112 20.52 26.94 25.54
C GLY A 112 21.71 27.82 25.11
N PRO A 113 21.51 28.89 24.32
CA PRO A 113 22.58 29.81 23.94
C PRO A 113 23.31 30.42 25.14
N ASP A 114 22.56 30.85 26.17
CA ASP A 114 23.12 31.45 27.39
C ASP A 114 23.98 30.47 28.18
N MET A 115 23.57 29.20 28.23
CA MET A 115 24.33 28.16 28.94
C MET A 115 25.62 27.78 28.21
N MET A 116 25.63 27.79 26.88
CA MET A 116 26.80 27.43 26.09
C MET A 116 27.83 28.54 25.97
N TRP A 117 27.43 29.82 26.09
CA TRP A 117 28.31 30.95 25.86
C TRP A 117 28.40 31.91 27.06
N PRO A 118 29.09 31.49 28.15
CA PRO A 118 29.27 32.35 29.31
C PRO A 118 30.06 33.59 28.91
N GLY A 119 29.41 34.76 28.92
CA GLY A 119 30.02 36.06 28.59
C GLY A 119 29.25 36.91 27.58
N HIS A 120 28.17 36.40 26.98
CA HIS A 120 27.23 37.25 26.25
C HIS A 120 26.27 37.96 27.21
N VAL A 121 25.76 39.12 26.78
CA VAL A 121 24.76 39.92 27.49
C VAL A 121 23.64 38.99 27.99
N PRO A 122 23.26 39.06 29.28
CA PRO A 122 22.21 38.20 29.81
C PRO A 122 20.97 38.40 28.96
N PHE A 123 20.58 37.39 28.18
CA PHE A 123 19.30 37.44 27.49
C PHE A 123 18.24 37.47 28.59
N GLN A 124 17.60 38.61 28.76
CA GLN A 124 16.38 38.66 29.54
C GLN A 124 15.37 37.81 28.78
N VAL A 125 15.22 36.55 29.17
CA VAL A 125 14.22 35.64 28.61
C VAL A 125 12.86 36.26 28.86
N ARG A 126 12.32 36.96 27.85
CA ARG A 126 10.99 37.54 27.97
C ARG A 126 10.00 36.40 27.78
N PRO A 127 8.95 36.30 28.59
CA PRO A 127 7.92 35.27 28.42
C PRO A 127 7.32 35.24 27.01
N ILE A 128 7.28 36.40 26.33
CA ILE A 128 6.80 36.52 24.96
C ILE A 128 7.70 35.77 23.95
N ASP A 129 9.01 35.73 24.15
CA ASP A 129 9.95 35.05 23.26
C ASP A 129 9.82 33.53 23.39
N LEU A 130 9.63 33.05 24.63
CA LEU A 130 9.35 31.65 24.91
C LEU A 130 8.01 31.22 24.27
N LEU A 131 6.97 32.05 24.41
CA LEU A 131 5.66 31.80 23.82
C LEU A 131 5.73 31.77 22.29
N ALA A 132 6.42 32.74 21.67
CA ALA A 132 6.61 32.80 20.23
C ALA A 132 7.35 31.55 19.69
N SER A 133 8.47 31.20 20.32
CA SER A 133 9.25 29.99 20.01
C SER A 133 8.41 28.71 20.19
N TRP A 134 7.59 28.65 21.24
CA TRP A 134 6.73 27.51 21.49
C TRP A 134 5.64 27.36 20.41
N MET A 135 4.96 28.46 20.05
CA MET A 135 3.96 28.46 19.00
C MET A 135 4.57 28.10 17.63
N GLU A 136 5.77 28.60 17.33
CA GLU A 136 6.50 28.28 16.11
C GLU A 136 6.81 26.78 16.01
N ILE A 137 7.42 26.21 17.06
CA ILE A 137 7.75 24.79 17.12
C ILE A 137 6.47 23.94 17.05
N MET A 138 5.41 24.37 17.74
CA MET A 138 4.12 23.67 17.71
C MET A 138 3.49 23.69 16.32
N LEU A 139 3.54 24.81 15.61
CA LEU A 139 2.99 24.95 14.27
C LEU A 139 3.77 24.09 13.27
N TRP A 140 5.08 24.29 13.15
CA TRP A 140 5.89 23.58 12.16
C TRP A 140 6.11 22.12 12.51
N GLY A 141 6.42 21.83 13.77
CA GLY A 141 6.53 20.46 14.26
C GLY A 141 5.19 19.72 14.11
N GLY A 142 4.07 20.40 14.39
CA GLY A 142 2.73 19.88 14.19
C GLY A 142 2.45 19.49 12.74
N ILE A 143 2.70 20.41 11.79
CA ILE A 143 2.48 20.18 10.36
C ILE A 143 3.35 19.02 9.85
N LEU A 144 4.64 18.99 10.22
CA LEU A 144 5.57 17.94 9.75
C LEU A 144 5.17 16.56 10.26
N ILE A 145 4.85 16.45 11.56
CA ILE A 145 4.43 15.16 12.13
C ILE A 145 3.08 14.74 11.55
N TRP A 146 2.16 15.68 11.32
CA TRP A 146 0.88 15.39 10.66
C TRP A 146 1.07 14.88 9.23
N LEU A 147 1.92 15.52 8.44
CA LEU A 147 2.24 15.08 7.07
C LEU A 147 2.88 13.68 7.07
N TYR A 148 3.74 13.39 8.05
CA TYR A 148 4.31 12.07 8.26
C TYR A 148 3.23 11.03 8.64
N CYS A 149 2.22 11.39 9.43
CA CYS A 149 1.08 10.51 9.72
C CYS A 149 0.32 10.14 8.44
N LEU A 150 0.04 11.13 7.58
CA LEU A 150 -0.64 10.92 6.30
C LEU A 150 0.19 10.02 5.38
N TYR A 151 1.50 10.19 5.36
CA TYR A 151 2.41 9.32 4.62
C TYR A 151 2.32 7.86 5.09
N LEU A 152 2.35 7.63 6.40
CA LEU A 152 2.20 6.28 6.97
C LEU A 152 0.82 5.67 6.69
N GLN A 153 -0.25 6.48 6.75
CA GLN A 153 -1.59 6.04 6.40
C GLN A 153 -1.65 5.59 4.94
N LYS A 154 -1.12 6.40 4.02
CA LYS A 154 -1.04 6.06 2.59
C LYS A 154 -0.30 4.75 2.34
N GLN A 155 0.83 4.52 3.02
CA GLN A 155 1.56 3.25 2.88
C GLN A 155 0.73 2.05 3.35
N ARG A 156 0.00 2.18 4.46
CA ARG A 156 -0.88 1.12 4.97
C ARG A 156 -2.03 0.84 4.02
N ASP A 157 -2.65 1.88 3.49
CA ASP A 157 -3.74 1.75 2.52
C ASP A 157 -3.25 1.07 1.23
N GLN A 158 -2.03 1.38 0.77
CA GLN A 158 -1.40 0.69 -0.35
C GLN A 158 -1.14 -0.80 -0.08
N LEU A 159 -0.66 -1.15 1.11
CA LEU A 159 -0.48 -2.55 1.50
C LEU A 159 -1.83 -3.28 1.57
N GLN A 160 -2.86 -2.66 2.16
CA GLN A 160 -4.20 -3.25 2.19
C GLN A 160 -4.75 -3.44 0.78
N PHE A 161 -4.59 -2.45 -0.09
CA PHE A 161 -5.02 -2.53 -1.48
C PHE A 161 -4.34 -3.68 -2.24
N THR A 162 -3.01 -3.84 -2.10
CA THR A 162 -2.29 -4.95 -2.75
C THR A 162 -2.72 -6.31 -2.21
N THR A 163 -3.01 -6.43 -0.92
CA THR A 163 -3.55 -7.69 -0.35
C THR A 163 -4.95 -8.01 -0.88
N LEU A 164 -5.82 -7.01 -1.04
CA LEU A 164 -7.16 -7.18 -1.61
C LEU A 164 -7.09 -7.60 -3.08
N LEU A 165 -6.18 -7.02 -3.86
CA LEU A 165 -5.92 -7.44 -5.24
C LEU A 165 -5.44 -8.90 -5.31
N GLY A 166 -4.54 -9.30 -4.40
CA GLY A 166 -4.09 -10.69 -4.29
C GLY A 166 -5.23 -11.66 -3.99
N LYS A 167 -6.11 -11.32 -3.02
CA LYS A 167 -7.30 -12.12 -2.70
C LYS A 167 -8.26 -12.23 -3.88
N ARG A 168 -8.49 -11.13 -4.61
CA ARG A 168 -9.32 -11.13 -5.82
C ARG A 168 -8.75 -12.06 -6.89
N ALA A 169 -7.44 -12.06 -7.10
CA ALA A 169 -6.80 -12.96 -8.07
C ALA A 169 -6.95 -14.45 -7.67
N ILE A 170 -6.87 -14.77 -6.38
CA ILE A 170 -7.09 -16.12 -5.87
C ILE A 170 -8.55 -16.55 -6.09
N LEU A 171 -9.52 -15.70 -5.76
CA LEU A 171 -10.94 -15.98 -5.97
C LEU A 171 -11.26 -16.17 -7.46
N ALA A 172 -10.68 -15.34 -8.34
CA ALA A 172 -10.84 -15.50 -9.79
C ALA A 172 -10.32 -16.85 -10.29
N ARG A 173 -9.18 -17.33 -9.77
CA ARG A 173 -8.65 -18.67 -10.08
C ARG A 173 -9.55 -19.79 -9.56
N GLN A 174 -10.09 -19.65 -8.36
CA GLN A 174 -11.01 -20.63 -7.79
C GLN A 174 -12.32 -20.71 -8.59
N LEU A 175 -12.86 -19.57 -9.02
CA LEU A 175 -14.02 -19.52 -9.91
C LEU A 175 -13.72 -20.21 -11.24
N ALA A 176 -12.62 -19.87 -11.89
CA ALA A 176 -12.21 -20.53 -13.14
C ALA A 176 -12.04 -22.05 -12.97
N ASN A 177 -11.44 -22.50 -11.87
CA ASN A 177 -11.30 -23.93 -11.57
C ASN A 177 -12.65 -24.61 -11.30
N SER A 178 -13.55 -23.94 -10.57
CA SER A 178 -14.91 -24.43 -10.32
C SER A 178 -15.70 -24.55 -11.63
N GLU A 179 -15.60 -23.57 -12.51
CA GLU A 179 -16.22 -23.59 -13.84
C GLU A 179 -15.68 -24.73 -14.70
N LEU A 180 -14.36 -24.96 -14.68
CA LEU A 180 -13.72 -26.09 -15.37
C LEU A 180 -14.18 -27.44 -14.82
N LEU A 181 -14.27 -27.59 -13.49
CA LEU A 181 -14.77 -28.83 -12.88
C LEU A 181 -16.25 -29.05 -13.20
N ALA A 182 -17.06 -28.01 -13.17
CA ALA A 182 -18.46 -28.08 -13.54
C ALA A 182 -18.65 -28.35 -15.04
N ALA A 183 -17.74 -27.90 -15.91
CA ALA A 183 -17.73 -28.25 -17.33
C ALA A 183 -17.35 -29.72 -17.53
N ARG A 184 -16.34 -30.23 -16.81
CA ARG A 184 -15.96 -31.65 -16.84
C ARG A 184 -17.07 -32.58 -16.37
N ALA A 185 -17.83 -32.18 -15.34
CA ALA A 185 -18.94 -32.98 -14.82
C ALA A 185 -20.12 -33.11 -15.80
N GLN A 186 -20.28 -32.17 -16.73
CA GLN A 186 -21.35 -32.19 -17.74
C GLN A 186 -20.97 -32.97 -19.01
N ILE A 187 -19.68 -33.18 -19.25
CA ILE A 187 -19.21 -33.99 -20.38
C ILE A 187 -19.28 -35.45 -19.94
N ASP A 188 -20.23 -36.21 -20.49
CA ASP A 188 -20.30 -37.65 -20.27
C ASP A 188 -19.04 -38.33 -20.86
N PRO A 189 -18.14 -38.88 -20.03
CA PRO A 189 -16.91 -39.49 -20.51
C PRO A 189 -17.18 -40.76 -21.34
N GLN A 190 -18.33 -41.43 -21.14
CA GLN A 190 -18.70 -42.61 -21.92
C GLN A 190 -19.12 -42.23 -23.34
N LEU A 191 -19.84 -41.12 -23.48
CA LEU A 191 -20.24 -40.61 -24.79
C LEU A 191 -19.02 -40.14 -25.60
N LEU A 192 -18.08 -39.42 -24.99
CA LEU A 192 -16.85 -38.98 -25.64
C LEU A 192 -15.97 -40.16 -26.09
N THR A 193 -15.81 -41.18 -25.24
CA THR A 193 -15.04 -42.39 -25.58
C THR A 193 -15.72 -43.23 -26.65
N ARG A 194 -17.06 -43.30 -26.66
CA ARG A 194 -17.81 -43.97 -27.73
C ARG A 194 -17.58 -43.27 -29.07
N ILE A 195 -17.70 -41.93 -29.13
CA ILE A 195 -17.49 -41.19 -30.38
C ILE A 195 -16.03 -41.32 -30.86
N LEU A 196 -15.04 -41.20 -29.97
CA LEU A 196 -13.62 -41.40 -30.33
C LEU A 196 -13.33 -42.80 -30.87
N ARG A 197 -13.98 -43.84 -30.33
CA ARG A 197 -13.82 -45.21 -30.82
C ARG A 197 -14.38 -45.37 -32.24
N ILE A 198 -15.52 -44.75 -32.53
CA ILE A 198 -16.15 -44.77 -33.86
C ILE A 198 -15.28 -44.01 -34.88
N VAL A 199 -14.75 -42.85 -34.49
CA VAL A 199 -13.83 -42.08 -35.35
C VAL A 199 -12.55 -42.88 -35.62
N HIS A 200 -11.99 -43.55 -34.60
CA HIS A 200 -10.78 -44.36 -34.77
C HIS A 200 -11.00 -45.58 -35.69
N SER A 201 -12.14 -46.26 -35.58
CA SER A 201 -12.45 -47.39 -36.46
C SER A 201 -12.68 -46.96 -37.92
N HIS A 202 -13.17 -45.74 -38.15
CA HIS A 202 -13.39 -45.21 -39.49
C HIS A 202 -12.14 -44.59 -40.10
N HIS A 203 -11.14 -44.19 -39.30
CA HIS A 203 -9.95 -43.51 -39.81
C HIS A 203 -9.11 -44.39 -40.75
N SER A 204 -9.12 -45.73 -40.56
CA SER A 204 -8.41 -46.68 -41.43
C SER A 204 -9.08 -46.91 -42.78
N HIS A 205 -10.36 -46.56 -42.94
CA HIS A 205 -11.14 -46.91 -44.14
C HIS A 205 -11.70 -45.68 -44.87
N ALA A 206 -11.96 -44.59 -44.16
CA ALA A 206 -12.47 -43.33 -44.70
C ALA A 206 -11.91 -42.13 -43.91
N PRO A 207 -10.63 -41.75 -44.12
CA PRO A 207 -9.96 -40.73 -43.32
C PRO A 207 -10.62 -39.34 -43.43
N GLU A 208 -11.16 -38.98 -44.60
CA GLU A 208 -11.85 -37.70 -44.79
C GLU A 208 -13.16 -37.61 -44.00
N ALA A 209 -13.96 -38.68 -43.98
CA ALA A 209 -15.19 -38.73 -43.19
C ALA A 209 -14.91 -38.72 -41.68
N ALA A 210 -13.85 -39.41 -41.25
CA ALA A 210 -13.39 -39.41 -39.87
C ALA A 210 -12.95 -38.00 -39.41
N ASN A 211 -12.23 -37.27 -40.27
CA ASN A 211 -11.83 -35.88 -39.98
C ASN A 211 -13.03 -34.94 -39.88
N ALA A 212 -14.02 -35.07 -40.77
CA ALA A 212 -15.24 -34.26 -40.72
C ALA A 212 -16.05 -34.49 -39.42
N LEU A 213 -16.13 -35.73 -38.94
CA LEU A 213 -16.74 -36.08 -37.65
C LEU A 213 -15.97 -35.48 -36.46
N LEU A 214 -14.63 -35.45 -36.55
CA LEU A 214 -13.77 -34.85 -35.54
C LEU A 214 -13.96 -33.33 -35.48
N ASP A 215 -14.06 -32.66 -36.63
CA ASP A 215 -14.33 -31.23 -36.73
C ASP A 215 -15.71 -30.88 -36.17
N GLN A 216 -16.74 -31.70 -36.43
CA GLN A 216 -18.07 -31.55 -35.83
C GLN A 216 -18.05 -31.73 -34.31
N LEU A 217 -17.29 -32.70 -33.78
CA LEU A 217 -17.10 -32.89 -32.34
C LEU A 217 -16.41 -31.67 -31.70
N ILE A 218 -15.37 -31.13 -32.35
CA ILE A 218 -14.65 -29.93 -31.89
C ILE A 218 -15.57 -28.71 -31.91
N ALA A 219 -16.36 -28.53 -32.97
CA ALA A 219 -17.34 -27.45 -33.08
C ALA A 219 -18.40 -27.54 -31.97
N TYR A 220 -18.92 -28.74 -31.70
CA TYR A 220 -19.88 -28.99 -30.62
C TYR A 220 -19.28 -28.69 -29.24
N LEU A 221 -18.06 -29.17 -28.95
CA LEU A 221 -17.36 -28.85 -27.70
C LEU A 221 -17.08 -27.36 -27.55
N ARG A 222 -16.71 -26.66 -28.63
CA ARG A 222 -16.56 -25.19 -28.63
C ARG A 222 -17.88 -24.48 -28.33
N MET A 223 -18.98 -24.86 -28.96
CA MET A 223 -20.30 -24.28 -28.67
C MET A 223 -20.73 -24.55 -27.23
N ALA A 224 -20.56 -25.78 -26.74
CA ALA A 224 -20.89 -26.17 -25.38
C ALA A 224 -20.06 -25.40 -24.33
N MET A 225 -18.78 -25.13 -24.60
CA MET A 225 -17.93 -24.28 -23.76
C MET A 225 -18.31 -22.79 -23.84
N ASN A 226 -18.64 -22.29 -25.04
CA ASN A 226 -18.97 -20.86 -25.23
C ASN A 226 -20.29 -20.48 -24.55
N ARG A 227 -21.27 -21.41 -24.54
CA ARG A 227 -22.56 -21.28 -23.85
C ARG A 227 -22.44 -21.04 -22.33
N LYS A 228 -21.33 -21.41 -21.69
CA LYS A 228 -21.10 -21.12 -20.26
C LYS A 228 -20.53 -19.73 -20.00
N ARG A 229 -19.96 -19.09 -21.02
CA ARG A 229 -19.34 -17.77 -20.88
C ARG A 229 -20.38 -16.64 -20.96
N GLU A 230 -21.44 -16.85 -21.72
CA GLU A 230 -22.66 -16.04 -21.71
C GLU A 230 -23.68 -16.68 -20.76
N ASN A 231 -23.82 -16.15 -19.54
CA ASN A 231 -24.82 -16.58 -18.55
C ASN A 231 -26.28 -16.28 -18.98
N ASP A 232 -26.60 -16.34 -20.27
CA ASP A 232 -27.91 -15.98 -20.80
C ASP A 232 -28.74 -17.24 -21.08
N PRO A 233 -29.90 -17.45 -20.41
CA PRO A 233 -30.74 -18.63 -20.59
C PRO A 233 -31.58 -18.51 -21.87
N SER A 234 -30.95 -18.39 -23.03
CA SER A 234 -31.67 -18.37 -24.31
C SER A 234 -32.10 -19.79 -24.70
N ARG A 235 -33.37 -20.13 -24.44
CA ARG A 235 -34.03 -21.39 -24.85
C ARG A 235 -33.87 -21.73 -26.34
N SER A 236 -33.67 -20.73 -27.20
CA SER A 236 -33.45 -20.91 -28.64
C SER A 236 -32.20 -21.71 -28.97
N LEU A 237 -31.13 -21.56 -28.17
CA LEU A 237 -29.86 -22.25 -28.38
C LEU A 237 -29.88 -23.70 -27.90
N GLN A 238 -30.77 -24.02 -26.96
CA GLN A 238 -30.99 -25.38 -26.49
C GLN A 238 -31.66 -26.23 -27.58
N HIS A 239 -32.59 -25.63 -28.33
CA HIS A 239 -33.24 -26.24 -29.48
C HIS A 239 -32.25 -26.54 -30.62
N THR A 240 -31.33 -25.62 -30.92
CA THR A 240 -30.29 -25.86 -31.95
C THR A 240 -29.31 -26.96 -31.54
N MET A 241 -29.10 -27.17 -30.24
CA MET A 241 -28.19 -28.19 -29.73
C MET A 241 -28.85 -29.58 -29.76
N ASP A 242 -30.13 -29.65 -29.42
CA ASP A 242 -30.92 -30.88 -29.57
C ASP A 242 -31.06 -31.26 -31.05
N GLU A 243 -31.26 -30.28 -31.95
CA GLU A 243 -31.23 -30.51 -33.41
C GLU A 243 -29.86 -31.01 -33.88
N ALA A 244 -28.77 -30.35 -33.48
CA ALA A 244 -27.41 -30.77 -33.84
C ALA A 244 -27.11 -32.20 -33.35
N MET A 245 -27.50 -32.53 -32.12
CA MET A 245 -27.34 -33.86 -31.54
C MET A 245 -28.21 -34.91 -32.24
N GLN A 246 -29.44 -34.56 -32.62
CA GLN A 246 -30.30 -35.42 -33.44
C GLN A 246 -29.72 -35.65 -34.83
N THR A 247 -29.18 -34.63 -35.50
CA THR A 247 -28.50 -34.81 -36.80
C THR A 247 -27.24 -35.67 -36.67
N MET A 248 -26.48 -35.52 -35.58
CA MET A 248 -25.28 -36.34 -35.36
C MET A 248 -25.66 -37.80 -35.09
N LEU A 249 -26.67 -38.05 -34.26
CA LEU A 249 -27.20 -39.40 -34.03
C LEU A 249 -27.79 -40.03 -35.29
N ALA A 250 -28.50 -39.26 -36.11
CA ALA A 250 -29.02 -39.72 -37.39
C ALA A 250 -27.88 -40.11 -38.36
N SER A 251 -26.83 -39.30 -38.46
CA SER A 251 -25.67 -39.60 -39.30
C SER A 251 -24.91 -40.85 -38.82
N LEU A 252 -24.80 -41.04 -37.49
CA LEU A 252 -24.21 -42.24 -36.88
C LEU A 252 -25.00 -43.50 -37.23
N HIS A 253 -26.33 -43.45 -37.13
CA HIS A 253 -27.17 -44.60 -37.43
C HIS A 253 -27.17 -44.93 -38.94
N GLN A 254 -27.06 -43.91 -39.78
CA GLN A 254 -26.93 -44.08 -41.22
C GLN A 254 -25.58 -44.74 -41.60
N LEU A 255 -24.49 -44.39 -40.90
CA LEU A 255 -23.19 -45.06 -41.03
C LEU A 255 -23.22 -46.52 -40.54
N GLU A 256 -23.87 -46.79 -39.40
CA GLU A 256 -24.05 -48.16 -38.88
C GLU A 256 -24.83 -49.06 -39.84
N SER A 257 -25.79 -48.49 -40.58
CA SER A 257 -26.58 -49.24 -41.58
C SER A 257 -25.82 -49.55 -42.87
N GLN A 258 -24.66 -48.93 -43.11
CA GLN A 258 -23.85 -49.11 -44.32
C GLN A 258 -22.67 -50.09 -44.14
N THR A 259 -22.41 -50.55 -42.91
CA THR A 259 -21.44 -51.61 -42.63
C THR A 259 -22.10 -53.00 -42.70
N PRO A 260 -21.80 -53.84 -43.72
CA PRO A 260 -22.25 -55.23 -43.79
C PRO A 260 -21.52 -56.16 -42.81
#